data_AF-L8PAN2-F1
#
_entry.id   AF-L8PAN2-F1
#
_cell.length_a   1.000
_cell.length_b   1.000
_cell.length_c   1.000
_cell.angle_alpha   90.00
_cell.angle_beta   90.00
_cell.angle_gamma   90.00
#
_symmetry.space_group_name_H-M   'P 1'
#
loop_
_entity.id
_entity.type
_entity.pdbx_description
1 polymer ?
#
loop_
_entity_poly.entity_id
_entity_poly.type
_entity_poly.pdbx_seq_one_letter_code
_entity_poly.pdbx_strand_id
1 'polypeptide(L)'
;MDNASVAEPSRLPGWTRGHVLAHLARNADALVNVLEGRPMYVSGAARDADIERDAPRPLDVQLTDVRESAARFQDAGAAPADWSRTVELRNGVTDAAARVPFRRWVEVELHHVDLGIGYELEDLPAEFVEREIDFLAARFTGHADVPPTRVTDGTRAWSTGREADQPEITVTGPAPDLLGWLAGRRDGSGLRADGGPLPVLPPL
;
A
#
# COMPACT_ATOMS: atom_id res chain seq x y z
N MET A 1 -11.51 -19.13 -2.35
CA MET A 1 -10.84 -19.12 -3.66
C MET A 1 -10.54 -20.55 -4.08
N ASP A 2 -10.55 -20.83 -5.38
CA ASP A 2 -10.08 -22.04 -6.04
C ASP A 2 -9.11 -21.70 -7.20
N ASN A 3 -8.61 -22.70 -7.94
CA ASN A 3 -7.67 -22.47 -9.06
C ASN A 3 -8.26 -21.61 -10.18
N ALA A 4 -9.57 -21.73 -10.46
CA ALA A 4 -10.21 -20.91 -11.48
C ALA A 4 -10.22 -19.43 -11.06
N SER A 5 -10.54 -19.16 -9.79
CA SER A 5 -10.58 -17.82 -9.23
C SER A 5 -9.22 -17.11 -9.18
N VAL A 6 -8.10 -17.84 -9.23
CA VAL A 6 -6.74 -17.26 -9.32
C VAL A 6 -6.52 -16.58 -10.66
N ALA A 7 -7.10 -17.11 -11.74
CA ALA A 7 -6.98 -16.56 -13.09
C ALA A 7 -7.99 -15.42 -13.35
N GLU A 8 -8.99 -15.24 -12.49
CA GLU A 8 -9.94 -14.14 -12.61
C GLU A 8 -9.29 -12.78 -12.30
N PRO A 9 -9.82 -11.68 -12.88
CA PRO A 9 -9.36 -10.33 -12.57
C PRO A 9 -9.41 -10.02 -11.07
N SER A 10 -8.39 -9.32 -10.60
CA SER A 10 -8.42 -8.59 -9.33
C SER A 10 -8.99 -7.18 -9.56
N ARG A 11 -9.02 -6.33 -8.53
CA ARG A 11 -9.39 -4.92 -8.67
C ARG A 11 -8.30 -4.05 -9.26
N LEU A 12 -7.06 -4.54 -9.31
CA LEU A 12 -5.96 -3.83 -9.94
C LEU A 12 -6.01 -4.01 -11.47
N PRO A 13 -5.96 -2.91 -12.25
CA PRO A 13 -6.01 -2.99 -13.71
C PRO A 13 -4.93 -3.93 -14.29
N GLY A 14 -5.36 -4.88 -15.11
CA GLY A 14 -4.49 -5.84 -15.78
C GLY A 14 -3.96 -6.99 -14.91
N TRP A 15 -4.27 -7.03 -13.61
CA TRP A 15 -3.79 -8.06 -12.70
C TRP A 15 -4.89 -9.06 -12.38
N THR A 16 -4.58 -10.35 -12.51
CA THR A 16 -5.40 -11.43 -11.93
C THR A 16 -5.16 -11.53 -10.42
N ARG A 17 -6.01 -12.25 -9.69
CA ARG A 17 -5.76 -12.56 -8.28
C ARG A 17 -4.44 -13.31 -8.07
N GLY A 18 -4.03 -14.13 -9.04
CA GLY A 18 -2.72 -14.77 -9.06
C GLY A 18 -1.55 -13.78 -9.11
N HIS A 19 -1.68 -12.68 -9.87
CA HIS A 19 -0.65 -11.62 -9.87
C HIS A 19 -0.53 -10.96 -8.49
N VAL A 20 -1.67 -10.69 -7.83
CA VAL A 20 -1.69 -10.12 -6.48
C VAL A 20 -1.00 -11.06 -5.47
N LEU A 21 -1.31 -12.36 -5.50
CA LEU A 21 -0.70 -13.35 -4.61
C LEU A 21 0.81 -13.52 -4.87
N ALA A 22 1.23 -13.59 -6.14
CA ALA A 22 2.64 -13.65 -6.51
C ALA A 22 3.39 -12.39 -6.07
N HIS A 23 2.81 -11.21 -6.28
CA HIS A 23 3.37 -9.94 -5.79
C HIS A 23 3.52 -9.93 -4.27
N LEU A 24 2.51 -10.38 -3.51
CA LEU A 24 2.60 -10.43 -2.05
C LEU A 24 3.74 -11.33 -1.58
N ALA A 25 4.00 -12.46 -2.24
CA ALA A 25 5.14 -13.32 -1.90
C ALA A 25 6.48 -12.64 -2.25
N ARG A 26 6.61 -12.11 -3.48
CA ARG A 26 7.83 -11.43 -3.94
C ARG A 26 8.14 -10.15 -3.16
N ASN A 27 7.12 -9.42 -2.72
CA ASN A 27 7.28 -8.26 -1.82
C ASN A 27 7.86 -8.68 -0.47
N ALA A 28 7.42 -9.81 0.11
CA ALA A 28 7.97 -10.28 1.39
C ALA A 28 9.45 -10.63 1.25
N ASP A 29 9.81 -11.38 0.20
CA ASP A 29 11.20 -11.72 -0.11
C ASP A 29 12.06 -10.47 -0.35
N ALA A 30 11.49 -9.46 -1.01
CA ALA A 30 12.16 -8.19 -1.25
C ALA A 30 12.39 -7.41 0.05
N LEU A 31 11.45 -7.42 0.99
CA LEU A 31 11.63 -6.79 2.29
C LEU A 31 12.61 -7.55 3.19
N VAL A 32 12.73 -8.87 3.06
CA VAL A 32 13.84 -9.64 3.68
C VAL A 32 15.18 -9.12 3.17
N ASN A 33 15.34 -8.94 1.85
CA ASN A 33 16.57 -8.37 1.28
C ASN A 33 16.90 -7.00 1.91
N VAL A 34 15.90 -6.12 2.05
CA VAL A 34 16.07 -4.80 2.68
C VAL A 34 16.54 -4.92 4.14
N LEU A 35 15.92 -5.80 4.92
CA LEU A 35 16.30 -6.03 6.32
C LEU A 35 17.71 -6.63 6.47
N GLU A 36 18.21 -7.33 5.45
CA GLU A 36 19.57 -7.86 5.39
C GLU A 36 20.59 -6.92 4.71
N GLY A 37 20.17 -5.73 4.29
CA GLY A 37 21.05 -4.74 3.66
C GLY A 37 21.38 -5.04 2.19
N ARG A 38 20.54 -5.82 1.52
CA ARG A 38 20.62 -6.13 0.08
C ARG A 38 19.60 -5.27 -0.69
N PRO A 39 19.81 -5.01 -2.00
CA PRO A 39 18.82 -4.32 -2.81
C PRO A 39 17.44 -4.99 -2.73
N MET A 40 16.37 -4.20 -2.61
CA MET A 40 14.99 -4.70 -2.50
C MET A 40 14.65 -5.64 -3.67
N TYR A 41 14.99 -5.23 -4.89
CA TYR A 41 14.90 -6.05 -6.09
C TYR A 41 16.21 -5.96 -6.88
N VAL A 42 16.52 -7.00 -7.67
CA VAL A 42 17.66 -6.97 -8.61
C VAL A 42 17.45 -5.86 -9.66
N SER A 43 16.23 -5.73 -10.17
CA SER A 43 15.78 -4.65 -11.04
C SER A 43 14.25 -4.61 -11.09
N GLY A 44 13.68 -3.52 -11.61
CA GLY A 44 12.24 -3.46 -11.89
C GLY A 44 11.78 -4.55 -12.86
N ALA A 45 12.55 -4.79 -13.93
CA ALA A 45 12.24 -5.83 -14.91
C ALA A 45 12.29 -7.25 -14.32
N ALA A 46 13.23 -7.52 -13.41
CA ALA A 46 13.31 -8.81 -12.74
C ALA A 46 12.09 -9.05 -11.83
N ARG A 47 11.68 -8.03 -11.05
CA ARG A 47 10.47 -8.06 -10.24
C ARG A 47 9.25 -8.37 -11.10
N ASP A 48 9.06 -7.63 -12.19
CA ASP A 48 7.87 -7.77 -13.02
C ASP A 48 7.85 -9.15 -13.71
N ALA A 49 9.00 -9.63 -14.20
CA ALA A 49 9.11 -10.98 -14.75
C ALA A 49 8.84 -12.09 -13.73
N ASP A 50 9.26 -11.92 -12.47
CA ASP A 50 8.97 -12.86 -11.39
C ASP A 50 7.46 -12.94 -11.12
N ILE A 51 6.76 -11.79 -11.07
CA ILE A 51 5.32 -11.74 -10.85
C ILE A 51 4.58 -12.40 -12.02
N GLU A 52 4.90 -12.06 -13.27
CA GLU A 52 4.25 -12.63 -14.46
C GLU A 52 4.45 -14.15 -14.55
N ARG A 53 5.67 -14.63 -14.26
CA ARG A 53 5.97 -16.07 -14.23
C ARG A 53 5.16 -16.80 -13.17
N ASP A 54 4.98 -16.18 -12.00
CA ASP A 54 4.41 -16.84 -10.82
C ASP A 54 2.89 -16.68 -10.71
N ALA A 55 2.30 -15.67 -11.35
CA ALA A 55 0.87 -15.43 -11.37
C ALA A 55 -0.02 -16.62 -11.78
N PRO A 56 0.31 -17.44 -12.81
CA PRO A 56 -0.55 -18.55 -13.24
C PRO A 56 -0.42 -19.82 -12.38
N ARG A 57 0.34 -19.79 -11.28
CA ARG A 57 0.50 -20.97 -10.42
C ARG A 57 -0.83 -21.40 -9.78
N PRO A 58 -1.02 -22.72 -9.54
CA PRO A 58 -2.15 -23.22 -8.78
C PRO A 58 -2.27 -22.58 -7.38
N LEU A 59 -3.50 -22.49 -6.86
CA LEU A 59 -3.80 -21.81 -5.61
C LEU A 59 -3.02 -22.40 -4.42
N ASP A 60 -2.90 -23.71 -4.32
CA ASP A 60 -2.14 -24.36 -3.25
C ASP A 60 -0.67 -23.96 -3.26
N VAL A 61 -0.06 -23.82 -4.44
CA VAL A 61 1.30 -23.30 -4.61
C VAL A 61 1.38 -21.82 -4.22
N GLN A 62 0.41 -20.99 -4.65
CA GLN A 62 0.35 -19.57 -4.26
C GLN A 62 0.24 -19.42 -2.73
N LEU A 63 -0.66 -20.17 -2.09
CA LEU A 63 -0.86 -20.12 -0.64
C LEU A 63 0.37 -20.59 0.13
N THR A 64 1.09 -21.58 -0.40
CA THR A 64 2.35 -22.04 0.19
C THR A 64 3.40 -20.95 0.07
N ASP A 65 3.60 -20.35 -1.10
CA ASP A 65 4.60 -19.29 -1.33
C ASP A 65 4.30 -18.05 -0.47
N VAL A 66 3.04 -17.62 -0.35
CA VAL A 66 2.64 -16.50 0.53
C VAL A 66 2.96 -16.80 2.01
N ARG A 67 2.71 -18.02 2.49
CA ARG A 67 2.99 -18.40 3.88
C ARG A 67 4.48 -18.49 4.16
N GLU A 68 5.23 -19.15 3.28
CA GLU A 68 6.67 -19.34 3.47
C GLU A 68 7.43 -18.01 3.37
N SER A 69 7.10 -17.17 2.38
CA SER A 69 7.71 -15.84 2.26
C SER A 69 7.35 -14.92 3.43
N ALA A 70 6.13 -15.00 3.96
CA ALA A 70 5.75 -14.29 5.18
C ALA A 70 6.53 -14.78 6.41
N ALA A 71 6.73 -16.10 6.56
CA ALA A 71 7.54 -16.67 7.64
C ALA A 71 9.00 -16.18 7.54
N ARG A 72 9.61 -16.20 6.34
CA ARG A 72 10.95 -15.64 6.13
C ARG A 72 11.05 -14.17 6.53
N PHE A 73 10.03 -13.38 6.20
CA PHE A 73 9.96 -11.97 6.61
C PHE A 73 9.87 -11.80 8.13
N GLN A 74 9.07 -12.63 8.80
CA GLN A 74 8.97 -12.63 10.27
C GLN A 74 10.29 -13.03 10.93
N ASP A 75 10.97 -14.06 10.42
CA ASP A 75 12.26 -14.51 10.93
C ASP A 75 13.34 -13.42 10.77
N ALA A 76 13.41 -12.78 9.59
CA ALA A 76 14.31 -11.66 9.35
C ALA A 76 13.99 -10.46 10.27
N GLY A 77 12.71 -10.21 10.54
CA GLY A 77 12.27 -9.15 11.45
C GLY A 77 12.42 -9.48 12.95
N ALA A 78 12.63 -10.74 13.30
CA ALA A 78 12.89 -11.16 14.69
C ALA A 78 14.39 -11.17 15.02
N ALA A 79 15.26 -11.18 14.00
CA ALA A 79 16.70 -11.16 14.18
C ALA A 79 17.17 -9.85 14.85
N PRO A 80 18.16 -9.89 15.76
CA PRO A 80 18.76 -8.68 16.31
C PRO A 80 19.35 -7.79 15.22
N ALA A 81 18.92 -6.53 15.18
CA ALA A 81 19.38 -5.54 14.21
C ALA A 81 19.29 -4.13 14.79
N ASP A 82 20.03 -3.19 14.17
CA ASP A 82 19.79 -1.77 14.39
C ASP A 82 18.55 -1.33 13.61
N TRP A 83 17.43 -1.13 14.32
CA TRP A 83 16.16 -0.72 13.73
C TRP A 83 16.10 0.77 13.36
N SER A 84 17.07 1.57 13.83
CA SER A 84 17.17 2.99 13.50
C SER A 84 17.92 3.25 12.20
N ARG A 85 18.66 2.25 11.69
CA ARG A 85 19.45 2.38 10.46
C ARG A 85 18.57 2.73 9.26
N THR A 86 19.12 3.54 8.37
CA THR A 86 18.49 3.83 7.07
C THR A 86 18.54 2.60 6.18
N VAL A 87 17.43 2.33 5.51
CA VAL A 87 17.29 1.31 4.46
C VAL A 87 16.84 1.96 3.16
N GLU A 88 17.17 1.33 2.04
CA GLU A 88 16.70 1.72 0.71
C GLU A 88 15.61 0.76 0.24
N LEU A 89 14.47 1.31 -0.17
CA LEU A 89 13.34 0.63 -0.78
C LEU A 89 13.41 0.79 -2.31
N ARG A 90 12.29 0.56 -3.01
CA ARG A 90 12.22 0.74 -4.46
C ARG A 90 12.42 2.21 -4.87
N ASN A 91 13.01 2.43 -6.05
CA ASN A 91 13.17 3.74 -6.69
C ASN A 91 13.96 4.76 -5.86
N GLY A 92 14.92 4.31 -5.04
CA GLY A 92 15.76 5.19 -4.22
C GLY A 92 15.05 5.82 -3.03
N VAL A 93 13.82 5.40 -2.73
CA VAL A 93 13.11 5.81 -1.51
C VAL A 93 13.85 5.24 -0.31
N THR A 94 14.27 6.09 0.62
CA THR A 94 14.90 5.66 1.88
C THR A 94 13.93 5.78 3.05
N ASP A 95 14.09 4.91 4.04
CA ASP A 95 13.28 4.91 5.26
C ASP A 95 14.09 4.35 6.44
N ALA A 96 13.59 4.45 7.67
CA ALA A 96 14.17 3.73 8.81
C ALA A 96 13.78 2.25 8.74
N ALA A 97 14.68 1.33 9.11
CA ALA A 97 14.38 -0.11 9.15
C ALA A 97 13.13 -0.42 9.99
N ALA A 98 12.91 0.31 11.09
CA ALA A 98 11.72 0.22 11.94
C ALA A 98 10.38 0.44 11.21
N ARG A 99 10.39 1.05 10.03
CA ARG A 99 9.18 1.33 9.24
C ARG A 99 8.83 0.21 8.27
N VAL A 100 9.75 -0.72 8.01
CA VAL A 100 9.53 -1.87 7.09
C VAL A 100 8.34 -2.76 7.51
N PRO A 101 8.14 -3.10 8.80
CA PRO A 101 6.95 -3.86 9.20
C PRO A 101 5.64 -3.17 8.85
N PHE A 102 5.57 -1.84 9.02
CA PHE A 102 4.39 -1.08 8.62
C PHE A 102 4.20 -1.09 7.09
N ARG A 103 5.28 -0.93 6.30
CA ARG A 103 5.22 -1.08 4.84
C ARG A 103 4.66 -2.44 4.44
N ARG A 104 5.07 -3.51 5.12
CA ARG A 104 4.53 -4.85 4.85
C ARG A 104 3.05 -4.97 5.21
N TRP A 105 2.62 -4.34 6.30
CA TRP A 105 1.21 -4.35 6.70
C TRP A 105 0.32 -3.68 5.64
N VAL A 106 0.76 -2.55 5.09
CA VAL A 106 0.08 -1.85 3.99
C VAL A 106 -0.11 -2.75 2.77
N GLU A 107 0.95 -3.44 2.36
CA GLU A 107 0.90 -4.37 1.23
C GLU A 107 -0.13 -5.47 1.47
N VAL A 108 -0.17 -6.07 2.66
CA VAL A 108 -1.11 -7.17 2.97
C VAL A 108 -2.55 -6.69 2.98
N GLU A 109 -2.86 -5.61 3.71
CA GLU A 109 -4.23 -5.14 3.90
C GLU A 109 -4.84 -4.59 2.62
N LEU A 110 -4.13 -3.70 1.93
CA LEU A 110 -4.64 -3.09 0.72
C LEU A 110 -4.76 -4.11 -0.41
N HIS A 111 -3.82 -5.05 -0.53
CA HIS A 111 -3.92 -6.08 -1.55
C HIS A 111 -4.92 -7.19 -1.22
N HIS A 112 -5.28 -7.37 0.05
CA HIS A 112 -6.43 -8.21 0.40
C HIS A 112 -7.73 -7.62 -0.14
N VAL A 113 -7.89 -6.30 -0.03
CA VAL A 113 -9.00 -5.58 -0.68
C VAL A 113 -8.92 -5.70 -2.20
N ASP A 114 -7.72 -5.58 -2.77
CA ASP A 114 -7.52 -5.66 -4.21
C ASP A 114 -7.83 -7.05 -4.79
N LEU A 115 -7.78 -8.13 -3.99
CA LEU A 115 -8.22 -9.45 -4.44
C LEU A 115 -9.71 -9.47 -4.86
N GLY A 116 -10.54 -8.56 -4.33
CA GLY A 116 -11.95 -8.47 -4.73
C GLY A 116 -12.74 -9.75 -4.43
N ILE A 117 -12.51 -10.32 -3.23
CA ILE A 117 -13.12 -11.58 -2.76
C ILE A 117 -14.04 -11.36 -1.55
N GLY A 118 -14.51 -10.13 -1.33
CA GLY A 118 -15.44 -9.76 -0.26
C GLY A 118 -14.81 -9.14 0.99
N TYR A 119 -13.49 -8.89 0.99
CA TYR A 119 -12.83 -8.05 1.98
C TYR A 119 -12.72 -6.62 1.43
N GLU A 120 -13.25 -5.64 2.16
CA GLU A 120 -13.41 -4.26 1.72
C GLU A 120 -12.63 -3.28 2.63
N LEU A 121 -12.57 -2.00 2.25
CA LEU A 121 -11.90 -0.96 3.05
C LEU A 121 -12.57 -0.78 4.43
N GLU A 122 -13.86 -1.11 4.53
CA GLU A 122 -14.65 -1.10 5.76
C GLU A 122 -14.24 -2.22 6.74
N ASP A 123 -13.61 -3.29 6.24
CA ASP A 123 -13.16 -4.43 7.07
C ASP A 123 -11.76 -4.22 7.66
N LEU A 124 -11.07 -3.16 7.23
CA LEU A 124 -9.72 -2.84 7.68
C LEU A 124 -9.69 -2.52 9.19
N PRO A 125 -8.66 -2.97 9.93
CA PRO A 125 -8.51 -2.60 11.33
C PRO A 125 -8.45 -1.08 11.52
N ALA A 126 -9.17 -0.54 12.50
CA ALA A 126 -9.23 0.91 12.72
C ALA A 126 -7.83 1.55 12.93
N GLU A 127 -6.92 0.86 13.62
CA GLU A 127 -5.53 1.29 13.80
C GLU A 127 -4.79 1.40 12.46
N PHE A 128 -4.99 0.41 11.58
CA PHE A 128 -4.39 0.41 10.24
C PHE A 128 -4.89 1.62 9.44
N VAL A 129 -6.21 1.83 9.41
CA VAL A 129 -6.83 2.92 8.65
C VAL A 129 -6.29 4.27 9.08
N GLU A 130 -6.20 4.52 10.40
CA GLU A 130 -5.64 5.76 10.93
C GLU A 130 -4.19 5.97 10.49
N ARG A 131 -3.33 4.96 10.71
CA ARG A 131 -1.89 5.06 10.41
C ARG A 131 -1.61 5.18 8.91
N GLU A 132 -2.43 4.56 8.08
CA GLU A 132 -2.26 4.63 6.62
C GLU A 132 -2.77 5.97 6.06
N ILE A 133 -3.85 6.54 6.61
CA ILE A 133 -4.25 7.91 6.27
C ILE A 133 -3.15 8.91 6.66
N ASP A 134 -2.57 8.79 7.87
CA ASP A 134 -1.43 9.60 8.30
C ASP A 134 -0.28 9.53 7.27
N PHE A 135 0.07 8.31 6.86
CA PHE A 135 1.16 8.06 5.94
C PHE A 135 0.90 8.63 4.55
N LEU A 136 -0.28 8.38 3.97
CA LEU A 136 -0.64 8.83 2.63
C LEU A 136 -0.88 10.33 2.56
N ALA A 137 -1.48 10.94 3.58
CA ALA A 137 -1.61 12.39 3.66
C ALA A 137 -0.23 13.06 3.69
N ALA A 138 0.69 12.55 4.50
CA ALA A 138 2.07 13.05 4.57
C ALA A 138 2.84 12.88 3.24
N ARG A 139 2.52 11.84 2.46
CA ARG A 139 3.19 11.54 1.18
C ARG A 139 3.05 12.65 0.14
N PHE A 140 1.92 13.36 0.11
CA PHE A 140 1.71 14.46 -0.84
C PHE A 140 1.94 15.85 -0.22
N THR A 141 2.39 15.94 1.03
CA THR A 141 2.76 17.22 1.64
C THR A 141 3.89 17.89 0.86
N GLY A 142 3.72 19.16 0.52
CA GLY A 142 4.63 19.94 -0.31
C GLY A 142 4.51 19.67 -1.81
N HIS A 143 3.63 18.77 -2.25
CA HIS A 143 3.49 18.45 -3.68
C HIS A 143 2.85 19.62 -4.43
N ALA A 144 3.55 20.16 -5.43
CA ALA A 144 3.13 21.38 -6.15
C ALA A 144 1.76 21.25 -6.83
N ASP A 145 1.45 20.08 -7.36
CA ASP A 145 0.20 19.85 -8.11
C ASP A 145 -1.02 19.55 -7.21
N VAL A 146 -0.82 19.30 -5.91
CA VAL A 146 -1.93 19.06 -4.98
C VAL A 146 -2.19 20.36 -4.22
N PRO A 147 -3.40 20.95 -4.30
CA PRO A 147 -3.71 22.17 -3.57
C PRO A 147 -3.58 21.97 -2.06
N PRO A 148 -3.35 23.03 -1.27
CA PRO A 148 -3.36 22.93 0.20
C PRO A 148 -4.69 22.33 0.66
N THR A 149 -4.66 21.08 1.11
CA THR A 149 -5.87 20.29 1.34
C THR A 149 -5.91 19.81 2.78
N ARG A 150 -7.01 20.12 3.47
CA ARG A 150 -7.35 19.51 4.75
C ARG A 150 -8.20 18.27 4.49
N VAL A 151 -7.81 17.14 5.06
CA VAL A 151 -8.55 15.87 4.97
C VAL A 151 -9.10 15.58 6.37
N THR A 152 -10.36 15.17 6.52
CA THR A 152 -10.95 14.93 7.85
C THR A 152 -12.08 13.91 7.85
N ASP A 153 -12.14 13.08 8.88
CA ASP A 153 -13.25 12.15 9.12
C ASP A 153 -14.28 12.71 10.13
N GLY A 154 -14.13 13.97 10.52
CA GLY A 154 -14.92 14.62 11.57
C GLY A 154 -14.39 14.40 13.00
N THR A 155 -13.49 13.44 13.21
CA THR A 155 -12.83 13.17 14.50
C THR A 155 -11.35 13.55 14.48
N ARG A 156 -10.68 13.28 13.36
CA ARG A 156 -9.29 13.59 13.08
C ARG A 156 -9.18 14.45 11.83
N ALA A 157 -8.03 15.09 11.68
CA ALA A 157 -7.73 15.85 10.48
C ALA A 157 -6.26 15.81 10.14
N TRP A 158 -6.00 15.83 8.85
CA TRP A 158 -4.69 15.77 8.22
C TRP A 158 -4.55 16.93 7.25
N SER A 159 -3.31 17.29 6.95
CA SER A 159 -2.98 18.27 5.91
C SER A 159 -2.15 17.58 4.84
N THR A 160 -2.36 17.97 3.59
CA THR A 160 -1.61 17.46 2.44
C THR A 160 -1.54 18.51 1.32
N GLY A 161 -0.75 18.23 0.28
CA GLY A 161 -0.51 19.15 -0.83
C GLY A 161 0.41 20.32 -0.50
N ARG A 162 0.39 21.36 -1.33
CA ARG A 162 1.21 22.58 -1.17
C ARG A 162 1.09 23.15 0.25
N GLU A 163 2.19 23.68 0.76
CA GLU A 163 2.20 24.36 2.05
C GLU A 163 1.38 25.66 2.00
N ALA A 164 0.52 25.87 2.99
CA ALA A 164 -0.21 27.11 3.21
C ALA A 164 -0.68 27.22 4.67
N ASP A 165 -0.90 28.44 5.14
CA ASP A 165 -1.42 28.71 6.49
C ASP A 165 -2.87 28.24 6.68
N GLN A 166 -3.65 28.21 5.58
CA GLN A 166 -5.03 27.76 5.56
C GLN A 166 -5.26 26.81 4.39
N PRO A 167 -6.12 25.80 4.54
CA PRO A 167 -6.47 24.92 3.43
C PRO A 167 -7.28 25.70 2.37
N GLU A 168 -6.95 25.45 1.10
CA GLU A 168 -7.76 25.87 -0.04
C GLU A 168 -8.99 24.96 -0.17
N ILE A 169 -8.79 23.65 0.06
CA ILE A 169 -9.84 22.63 -0.06
C ILE A 169 -9.93 21.84 1.25
N THR A 170 -11.16 21.56 1.69
CA THR A 170 -11.42 20.61 2.78
C THR A 170 -12.18 19.39 2.25
N VAL A 171 -11.56 18.22 2.36
CA VAL A 171 -12.13 16.92 2.01
C VAL A 171 -12.64 16.23 3.27
N THR A 172 -13.92 15.88 3.30
CA THR A 172 -14.60 15.28 4.45
C THR A 172 -15.31 13.99 4.04
N GLY A 173 -15.19 12.94 4.84
CA GLY A 173 -15.91 11.68 4.64
C GLY A 173 -15.49 10.61 5.66
N PRO A 174 -16.11 9.43 5.67
CA PRO A 174 -15.72 8.37 6.59
C PRO A 174 -14.31 7.86 6.28
N ALA A 175 -13.58 7.39 7.29
CA ALA A 175 -12.18 7.01 7.16
C ALA A 175 -11.90 5.97 6.03
N PRO A 176 -12.73 4.94 5.79
CA PRO A 176 -12.55 4.04 4.65
C PRO A 176 -12.60 4.73 3.28
N ASP A 177 -13.49 5.74 3.10
CA ASP A 177 -13.57 6.50 1.86
C ASP A 177 -12.35 7.40 1.66
N LEU A 178 -11.89 8.04 2.75
CA LEU A 178 -10.69 8.89 2.72
C LEU A 178 -9.45 8.08 2.38
N LEU A 179 -9.26 6.94 3.04
CA LEU A 179 -8.18 6.01 2.75
C LEU A 179 -8.29 5.50 1.31
N GLY A 180 -9.49 5.12 0.86
CA GLY A 180 -9.72 4.67 -0.51
C GLY A 180 -9.31 5.71 -1.55
N TRP A 181 -9.66 6.97 -1.35
CA TRP A 181 -9.26 8.08 -2.22
C TRP A 181 -7.75 8.32 -2.18
N LEU A 182 -7.16 8.45 -0.98
CA LEU A 182 -5.72 8.64 -0.78
C LEU A 182 -4.88 7.50 -1.38
N ALA A 183 -5.39 6.28 -1.31
CA ALA A 183 -4.75 5.06 -1.81
C ALA A 183 -5.01 4.80 -3.30
N GLY A 184 -5.78 5.66 -3.98
CA GLY A 184 -6.15 5.50 -5.39
C GLY A 184 -7.10 4.33 -5.68
N ARG A 185 -7.82 3.84 -4.66
CA ARG A 185 -8.74 2.69 -4.72
C ARG A 185 -10.22 3.07 -4.78
N ARG A 186 -10.54 4.34 -4.52
CA ARG A 186 -11.86 4.95 -4.74
C ARG A 186 -11.67 6.26 -5.50
N ASP A 187 -12.66 6.62 -6.31
CA ASP A 187 -12.72 7.90 -7.03
C ASP A 187 -13.07 9.09 -6.12
N GLY A 188 -13.40 8.82 -4.85
CA GLY A 188 -13.82 9.81 -3.88
C GLY A 188 -15.25 10.31 -4.04
N SER A 189 -16.10 9.60 -4.80
CA SER A 189 -17.53 9.93 -4.95
C SER A 189 -18.31 9.92 -3.63
N GLY A 190 -17.83 9.20 -2.61
CA GLY A 190 -18.35 9.22 -1.23
C GLY A 190 -17.86 10.41 -0.39
N LEU A 191 -16.96 11.25 -0.91
CA LEU A 191 -16.35 12.36 -0.19
C LEU A 191 -17.02 13.69 -0.55
N ARG A 192 -17.05 14.59 0.43
CA ARG A 192 -17.41 15.99 0.24
C ARG A 192 -16.14 16.82 0.12
N ALA A 193 -16.06 17.66 -0.91
CA ALA A 193 -15.01 18.67 -1.05
C ALA A 193 -15.61 20.07 -0.94
N ASP A 194 -15.12 20.86 0.01
CA ASP A 194 -15.45 22.28 0.18
C ASP A 194 -14.28 23.16 -0.29
N GLY A 195 -14.58 24.29 -0.94
CA GLY A 195 -13.56 25.20 -1.49
C GLY A 195 -13.17 24.94 -2.95
N GLY A 196 -13.55 23.79 -3.51
CA GLY A 196 -13.27 23.42 -4.91
C GLY A 196 -13.68 21.98 -5.23
N PRO A 197 -13.38 21.50 -6.46
CA PRO A 197 -13.53 20.08 -6.79
C PRO A 197 -12.60 19.20 -5.96
N LEU A 198 -12.92 17.91 -5.82
CA LEU A 198 -12.04 16.96 -5.15
C LEU A 198 -10.66 16.93 -5.85
N PRO A 199 -9.54 17.07 -5.11
CA PRO A 199 -8.22 17.05 -5.72
C PRO A 199 -7.90 15.72 -6.40
N VAL A 200 -7.29 15.80 -7.59
CA VAL A 200 -6.70 14.64 -8.24
C VAL A 200 -5.32 14.41 -7.63
N LEU A 201 -5.12 13.26 -7.01
CA LEU A 201 -3.84 12.92 -6.40
C LEU A 201 -2.91 12.29 -7.45
N PRO A 202 -1.59 12.58 -7.40
CA PRO A 202 -0.61 11.88 -8.21
C PRO A 202 -0.63 10.36 -7.96
N PRO A 203 -0.23 9.53 -8.93
CA PRO A 203 -0.04 8.11 -8.71
C PRO A 203 0.96 7.82 -7.57
N LEU A 204 0.71 6.75 -6.82
CA LEU A 204 1.53 6.31 -5.69
C LEU A 204 2.86 5.67 -6.10
#